data_AF-A0AAD7UAG4-F1
#
_entry.id   AF-A0AAD7UAG4-F1
#
_cell.length_a   1.000
_cell.length_b   1.000
_cell.length_c   1.000
_cell.angle_alpha   90.00
_cell.angle_beta   90.00
_cell.angle_gamma   90.00
#
_symmetry.space_group_name_H-M   'P 1'
#
loop_
_entity.id
_entity.type
_entity.pdbx_description
1 polymer ?
#
loop_
_entity_poly.entity_id
_entity_poly.type
_entity_poly.pdbx_seq_one_letter_code
_entity_poly.pdbx_strand_id
1 'polypeptide(L)'
;MKGEAPLWRQIQWGKEMSKSRPEAILSLVATEGDRLSARNLATAAHRVAKVGGKGVQRDPRVAVLADACRRRVGEFDAQNLATTAWAFAKAGVRAPLLFEAIEEAATVGLFFSAQGLANTAWAFATAGVEAPRLFEAIAREAWWRLGDFTAQNLANTAWAFAKARVEASRLFDAIGEEVGGRSREFSAQALANTAWAFATAGVEAPRLFEAIAREAPRRLGDFTAQNLANTAWAFAKARVEAVELFDAIARAARGRIREFDSQALANTTWAFATAGAAAPELFEEVAGAAPARLGSFRPQELANTAWAFATAGVDAPLFFETLAVAARVRSFNAQDLANTAWAFARAGVAAPRLFAAIAEAALGRLSAFSAQGLSNLAWAFAAAGVAAPRLFEAIAGAFVTKKFECTAQNIATTAWAFACADWNDPCFLADLAAAAAVAGLGGRDLSQLHLVALHCELAGGSPAWRFEERQMLQAAYESATPRPSRLQRDVSAALEQIGWAHVFEHVTAEGLSLDMAQPLAKRAVEVDGPYHFLKEATSSSSSSSASCGTRRVENGATRFKSRLLRRLGWEVVRVPFYEWARLPEEGQAPYLRAKLLL
;
A
#
# COMPACT_ATOMS: atom_id res chain seq x y z
N MET A 1 -15.66 -39.01 64.23
CA MET A 1 -14.90 -39.40 63.02
C MET A 1 -14.84 -38.20 62.11
N LYS A 2 -13.65 -37.61 61.91
CA LYS A 2 -13.44 -36.58 60.88
C LYS A 2 -13.54 -37.30 59.53
N GLY A 3 -14.60 -37.06 58.77
CA GLY A 3 -14.75 -37.64 57.44
C GLY A 3 -13.59 -37.21 56.56
N GLU A 4 -12.84 -38.16 56.03
CA GLU A 4 -11.80 -37.91 55.04
C GLU A 4 -12.43 -37.18 53.85
N ALA A 5 -11.84 -36.04 53.47
CA ALA A 5 -12.27 -35.33 52.28
C ALA A 5 -12.14 -36.28 51.07
N PRO A 6 -13.13 -36.32 50.15
CA PRO A 6 -13.10 -37.18 48.98
C PRO A 6 -11.75 -37.11 48.25
N LEU A 7 -11.26 -38.24 47.74
CA LEU A 7 -9.93 -38.40 47.11
C LEU A 7 -9.58 -37.28 46.09
N TRP A 8 -10.58 -36.76 45.37
CA TRP A 8 -10.42 -35.69 44.38
C TRP A 8 -10.08 -34.32 44.98
N ARG A 9 -10.43 -34.03 46.24
CA ARG A 9 -10.04 -32.79 46.96
C ARG A 9 -8.58 -32.80 47.39
N GLN A 10 -7.94 -33.97 47.39
CA GLN A 10 -6.53 -34.14 47.72
C GLN A 10 -5.63 -33.96 46.47
N ILE A 11 -6.21 -33.95 45.27
CA ILE A 11 -5.48 -33.78 44.00
C ILE A 11 -5.12 -32.31 43.79
N GLN A 12 -3.83 -32.02 43.67
CA GLN A 12 -3.33 -30.70 43.28
C GLN A 12 -3.42 -30.53 41.76
N TRP A 13 -4.64 -30.35 41.25
CA TRP A 13 -4.95 -30.26 39.81
C TRP A 13 -4.05 -29.30 39.03
N GLY A 14 -3.69 -28.14 39.62
CA GLY A 14 -2.76 -27.21 38.99
C GLY A 14 -1.36 -27.77 38.72
N LYS A 15 -0.83 -28.64 39.60
CA LYS A 15 0.47 -29.32 39.40
C LYS A 15 0.34 -30.45 38.37
N GLU A 16 -0.74 -31.21 38.39
CA GLU A 16 -0.99 -32.27 37.40
C GLU A 16 -1.12 -31.68 35.99
N MET A 17 -1.91 -30.61 35.83
CA MET A 17 -2.05 -29.90 34.56
C MET A 17 -0.73 -29.27 34.08
N SER A 18 0.16 -28.90 35.00
CA SER A 18 1.44 -28.27 34.64
C SER A 18 2.39 -29.18 33.85
N LYS A 19 2.24 -30.50 34.03
CA LYS A 19 3.06 -31.55 33.40
C LYS A 19 2.31 -32.26 32.26
N SER A 20 1.04 -31.95 32.07
CA SER A 20 0.17 -32.67 31.14
C SER A 20 0.20 -32.07 29.74
N ARG A 21 0.01 -32.93 28.73
CA ARG A 21 -0.21 -32.49 27.34
C ARG A 21 -1.59 -31.84 27.19
N PRO A 22 -1.77 -30.90 26.25
CA PRO A 22 -3.05 -30.22 26.00
C PRO A 22 -4.24 -31.17 25.87
N GLU A 23 -4.09 -32.27 25.16
CA GLU A 23 -5.15 -33.25 24.91
C GLU A 23 -5.62 -33.94 26.19
N ALA A 24 -4.68 -34.20 27.12
CA ALA A 24 -4.99 -34.79 28.42
C ALA A 24 -5.73 -33.79 29.33
N ILE A 25 -5.32 -32.52 29.30
CA ILE A 25 -6.01 -31.45 30.03
C ILE A 25 -7.44 -31.28 29.50
N LEU A 26 -7.61 -31.30 28.17
CA LEU A 26 -8.93 -31.20 27.54
C LEU A 26 -9.82 -32.41 27.86
N SER A 27 -9.28 -33.64 27.86
CA SER A 27 -10.02 -34.82 28.34
C SER A 27 -10.45 -34.68 29.79
N LEU A 28 -9.55 -34.24 30.67
CA LEU A 28 -9.85 -34.03 32.09
C LEU A 28 -10.99 -33.03 32.27
N VAL A 29 -10.96 -31.90 31.56
CA VAL A 29 -12.04 -30.90 31.63
C VAL A 29 -13.35 -31.45 31.08
N ALA A 30 -13.29 -32.26 30.01
CA ALA A 30 -14.49 -32.87 29.44
C ALA A 30 -15.17 -33.85 30.39
N THR A 31 -14.41 -34.56 31.25
CA THR A 31 -14.96 -35.54 32.19
C THR A 31 -15.26 -34.95 33.57
N GLU A 32 -14.44 -34.01 34.04
CA GLU A 32 -14.45 -33.53 35.43
C GLU A 32 -14.67 -32.02 35.55
N GLY A 33 -15.03 -31.33 34.46
CA GLY A 33 -15.10 -29.87 34.38
C GLY A 33 -15.97 -29.20 35.45
N ASP A 34 -17.11 -29.80 35.78
CA ASP A 34 -18.02 -29.30 36.83
C ASP A 34 -17.41 -29.39 38.25
N ARG A 35 -16.39 -30.23 38.44
CA ARG A 35 -15.70 -30.44 39.74
C ARG A 35 -14.45 -29.59 39.90
N LEU A 36 -13.91 -29.05 38.80
CA LEU A 36 -12.74 -28.17 38.86
C LEU A 36 -13.10 -26.86 39.56
N SER A 37 -12.14 -26.14 40.14
CA SER A 37 -12.34 -24.78 40.67
C SER A 37 -12.16 -23.72 39.57
N ALA A 38 -12.62 -22.48 39.80
CA ALA A 38 -12.45 -21.36 38.87
C ALA A 38 -10.96 -21.18 38.47
N ARG A 39 -10.08 -21.22 39.48
CA ARG A 39 -8.63 -21.19 39.30
C ARG A 39 -8.09 -22.37 38.49
N ASN A 40 -8.64 -23.57 38.68
CA ASN A 40 -8.23 -24.75 37.92
C ASN A 40 -8.65 -24.63 36.45
N LEU A 41 -9.85 -24.11 36.18
CA LEU A 41 -10.34 -23.86 34.81
C LEU A 41 -9.49 -22.80 34.09
N ALA A 42 -9.18 -21.68 34.76
CA ALA A 42 -8.28 -20.66 34.22
C ALA A 42 -6.86 -21.22 33.94
N THR A 43 -6.35 -22.08 34.85
CA THR A 43 -5.06 -22.77 34.66
C THR A 43 -5.09 -23.73 33.48
N ALA A 44 -6.18 -24.51 33.34
CA ALA A 44 -6.39 -25.41 32.22
C ALA A 44 -6.37 -24.64 30.89
N ALA A 45 -7.17 -23.56 30.79
CA ALA A 45 -7.21 -22.68 29.62
C ALA A 45 -5.82 -22.14 29.28
N HIS A 46 -5.11 -21.55 30.25
CA HIS A 46 -3.76 -21.02 30.05
C HIS A 46 -2.78 -22.09 29.54
N ARG A 47 -2.81 -23.30 30.10
CA ARG A 47 -1.92 -24.39 29.68
C ARG A 47 -2.23 -24.89 28.27
N VAL A 48 -3.51 -25.11 27.97
CA VAL A 48 -3.99 -25.50 26.64
C VAL A 48 -3.53 -24.47 25.60
N ALA A 49 -3.69 -23.16 25.87
CA ALA A 49 -3.26 -22.10 24.97
C ALA A 49 -1.74 -21.97 24.83
N LYS A 50 -0.98 -22.24 25.90
CA LYS A 50 0.48 -22.09 25.91
C LYS A 50 1.21 -23.25 25.24
N VAL A 51 0.64 -24.46 25.28
CA VAL A 51 1.30 -25.69 24.80
C VAL A 51 0.60 -26.30 23.58
N GLY A 52 -0.68 -26.01 23.32
CA GLY A 52 -1.53 -26.61 22.28
C GLY A 52 -1.16 -26.37 20.82
N GLY A 53 -0.18 -25.50 20.53
CA GLY A 53 0.14 -25.11 19.16
C GLY A 53 -1.07 -24.57 18.39
N LYS A 54 -0.95 -24.44 17.05
CA LYS A 54 -2.04 -23.91 16.20
C LYS A 54 -3.20 -24.90 15.96
N GLY A 55 -3.03 -26.17 16.31
CA GLY A 55 -4.02 -27.23 16.09
C GLY A 55 -5.13 -27.26 17.13
N VAL A 56 -4.85 -26.76 18.35
CA VAL A 56 -5.75 -26.87 19.51
C VAL A 56 -7.13 -26.27 19.27
N GLN A 57 -7.23 -25.18 18.50
CA GLN A 57 -8.52 -24.55 18.17
C GLN A 57 -9.51 -25.45 17.42
N ARG A 58 -9.04 -26.55 16.82
CA ARG A 58 -9.88 -27.52 16.10
C ARG A 58 -10.39 -28.65 16.99
N ASP A 59 -9.86 -28.77 18.20
CA ASP A 59 -10.27 -29.81 19.14
C ASP A 59 -11.64 -29.43 19.74
N PRO A 60 -12.69 -30.25 19.54
CA PRO A 60 -14.04 -29.93 20.01
C PRO A 60 -14.13 -29.80 21.54
N ARG A 61 -13.22 -30.43 22.29
CA ARG A 61 -13.19 -30.35 23.76
C ARG A 61 -12.80 -28.96 24.26
N VAL A 62 -12.21 -28.12 23.41
CA VAL A 62 -11.93 -26.73 23.77
C VAL A 62 -13.22 -25.92 23.93
N ALA A 63 -14.28 -26.25 23.18
CA ALA A 63 -15.60 -25.66 23.39
C ALA A 63 -16.19 -26.06 24.75
N VAL A 64 -15.95 -27.30 25.19
CA VAL A 64 -16.35 -27.78 26.52
C VAL A 64 -15.64 -27.02 27.63
N LEU A 65 -14.33 -26.79 27.47
CA LEU A 65 -13.56 -25.93 28.39
C LEU A 65 -14.08 -24.49 28.39
N ALA A 66 -14.45 -23.93 27.23
CA ALA A 66 -15.03 -22.59 27.15
C ALA A 66 -16.35 -22.49 27.91
N ASP A 67 -17.24 -23.47 27.74
CA ASP A 67 -18.53 -23.49 28.44
C ASP A 67 -18.36 -23.72 29.95
N ALA A 68 -17.43 -24.58 30.37
CA ALA A 68 -17.10 -24.77 31.78
C ALA A 68 -16.58 -23.48 32.44
N CYS A 69 -15.70 -22.73 31.75
CA CYS A 69 -15.28 -21.40 32.20
C CYS A 69 -16.45 -20.43 32.27
N ARG A 70 -17.30 -20.38 31.24
CA ARG A 70 -18.45 -19.47 31.14
C ARG A 70 -19.43 -19.67 32.29
N ARG A 71 -19.80 -20.93 32.59
CA ARG A 71 -20.74 -21.26 33.67
C ARG A 71 -20.26 -20.81 35.06
N ARG A 72 -18.96 -20.58 35.22
CA ARG A 72 -18.34 -20.21 36.50
C ARG A 72 -17.62 -18.87 36.48
N VAL A 73 -17.88 -18.05 35.47
CA VAL A 73 -17.24 -16.73 35.31
C VAL A 73 -17.46 -15.83 36.53
N GLY A 74 -18.62 -15.94 37.21
CA GLY A 74 -18.93 -15.18 38.41
C GLY A 74 -18.07 -15.53 39.63
N GLU A 75 -17.35 -16.65 39.59
CA GLU A 75 -16.38 -17.04 40.63
C GLU A 75 -14.94 -16.59 40.29
N PHE A 76 -14.73 -15.95 39.13
CA PHE A 76 -13.39 -15.58 38.68
C PHE A 76 -12.99 -14.24 39.30
N ASP A 77 -11.83 -14.20 39.93
CA ASP A 77 -11.14 -12.94 40.20
C ASP A 77 -10.61 -12.30 38.90
N ALA A 78 -10.14 -11.04 39.01
CA ALA A 78 -9.61 -10.28 37.88
C ALA A 78 -8.47 -11.01 37.14
N GLN A 79 -7.62 -11.75 37.86
CA GLN A 79 -6.53 -12.50 37.25
C GLN A 79 -7.05 -13.69 36.44
N ASN A 80 -8.03 -14.42 36.96
CA ASN A 80 -8.65 -15.56 36.29
C ASN A 80 -9.42 -15.12 35.04
N LEU A 81 -10.12 -13.98 35.09
CA LEU A 81 -10.76 -13.39 33.90
C LEU A 81 -9.74 -13.04 32.81
N ALA A 82 -8.71 -12.24 33.16
CA ALA A 82 -7.68 -11.82 32.21
C ALA A 82 -6.94 -13.02 31.60
N THR A 83 -6.58 -14.00 32.43
CA THR A 83 -5.86 -15.22 32.01
C THR A 83 -6.71 -16.07 31.08
N THR A 84 -8.01 -16.20 31.36
CA THR A 84 -8.93 -16.99 30.57
C THR A 84 -9.18 -16.33 29.22
N ALA A 85 -9.50 -15.03 29.20
CA ALA A 85 -9.64 -14.26 27.96
C ALA A 85 -8.38 -14.37 27.09
N TRP A 86 -7.21 -14.14 27.68
CA TRP A 86 -5.92 -14.27 26.99
C TRP A 86 -5.72 -15.67 26.41
N ALA A 87 -6.06 -16.72 27.17
CA ALA A 87 -5.88 -18.09 26.74
C ALA A 87 -6.71 -18.42 25.50
N PHE A 88 -8.00 -18.11 25.50
CA PHE A 88 -8.87 -18.38 24.36
C PHE A 88 -8.50 -17.54 23.14
N ALA A 89 -8.17 -16.26 23.34
CA ALA A 89 -7.68 -15.39 22.27
C ALA A 89 -6.37 -15.92 21.65
N LYS A 90 -5.40 -16.29 22.48
CA LYS A 90 -4.11 -16.85 22.03
C LYS A 90 -4.26 -18.20 21.34
N ALA A 91 -5.18 -19.03 21.81
CA ALA A 91 -5.47 -20.32 21.19
C ALA A 91 -6.16 -20.19 19.83
N GLY A 92 -6.68 -19.01 19.46
CA GLY A 92 -7.43 -18.79 18.23
C GLY A 92 -8.86 -19.34 18.27
N VAL A 93 -9.40 -19.55 19.48
CA VAL A 93 -10.71 -20.17 19.68
C VAL A 93 -11.78 -19.10 19.68
N ARG A 94 -12.81 -19.25 18.84
CA ARG A 94 -14.00 -18.41 18.86
C ARG A 94 -14.95 -18.89 19.97
N ALA A 95 -15.13 -18.07 21.01
CA ALA A 95 -15.99 -18.38 22.15
C ALA A 95 -16.84 -17.15 22.54
N PRO A 96 -17.76 -16.67 21.66
CA PRO A 96 -18.45 -15.39 21.84
C PRO A 96 -19.17 -15.29 23.20
N LEU A 97 -19.93 -16.32 23.58
CA LEU A 97 -20.65 -16.36 24.86
C LEU A 97 -19.72 -16.33 26.09
N LEU A 98 -18.49 -16.81 25.97
CA LEU A 98 -17.51 -16.71 27.06
C LEU A 98 -16.95 -15.28 27.15
N PHE A 99 -16.65 -14.64 26.02
CA PHE A 99 -16.17 -13.27 25.99
C PHE A 99 -17.23 -12.28 26.48
N GLU A 100 -18.50 -12.45 26.11
CA GLU A 100 -19.62 -11.66 26.65
C GLU A 100 -19.70 -11.77 28.18
N ALA A 101 -19.64 -13.00 28.70
CA ALA A 101 -19.71 -13.23 30.14
C ALA A 101 -18.48 -12.67 30.89
N ILE A 102 -17.30 -12.70 30.28
CA ILE A 102 -16.09 -12.06 30.82
C ILE A 102 -16.21 -10.53 30.79
N GLU A 103 -16.74 -9.94 29.71
CA GLU A 103 -16.96 -8.49 29.62
C GLU A 103 -17.92 -8.02 30.73
N GLU A 104 -19.04 -8.71 30.92
CA GLU A 104 -20.00 -8.39 31.98
C GLU A 104 -19.33 -8.45 33.35
N ALA A 105 -18.63 -9.55 33.67
CA ALA A 105 -17.94 -9.70 34.95
C ALA A 105 -16.82 -8.67 35.15
N ALA A 106 -16.05 -8.34 34.10
CA ALA A 106 -14.96 -7.37 34.18
C ALA A 106 -15.44 -5.93 34.37
N THR A 107 -16.64 -5.60 33.90
CA THR A 107 -17.19 -4.23 33.95
C THR A 107 -17.81 -3.89 35.31
N VAL A 108 -18.23 -4.89 36.11
CA VAL A 108 -18.96 -4.72 37.39
C VAL A 108 -18.04 -4.49 38.61
N GLY A 109 -16.80 -4.00 38.39
CA GLY A 109 -15.97 -3.45 39.47
C GLY A 109 -14.85 -4.36 39.99
N LEU A 110 -14.22 -5.15 39.12
CA LEU A 110 -13.03 -5.91 39.49
C LEU A 110 -11.76 -5.05 39.43
N PHE A 111 -10.92 -5.17 40.45
CA PHE A 111 -9.62 -4.49 40.52
C PHE A 111 -8.56 -5.27 39.74
N PHE A 112 -8.37 -4.91 38.47
CA PHE A 112 -7.30 -5.47 37.66
C PHE A 112 -5.94 -4.84 38.02
N SER A 113 -4.89 -5.66 37.99
CA SER A 113 -3.52 -5.15 37.93
C SER A 113 -3.23 -4.52 36.56
N ALA A 114 -2.15 -3.74 36.44
CA ALA A 114 -1.67 -3.22 35.15
C ALA A 114 -1.54 -4.31 34.07
N GLN A 115 -0.99 -5.46 34.45
CA GLN A 115 -0.91 -6.62 33.57
C GLN A 115 -2.29 -7.20 33.24
N GLY A 116 -3.20 -7.25 34.21
CA GLY A 116 -4.59 -7.69 34.00
C GLY A 116 -5.31 -6.84 32.96
N LEU A 117 -5.24 -5.52 33.10
CA LEU A 117 -5.83 -4.56 32.15
C LEU A 117 -5.28 -4.76 30.74
N ALA A 118 -3.94 -4.79 30.60
CA ALA A 118 -3.29 -4.95 29.31
C ALA A 118 -3.62 -6.31 28.65
N ASN A 119 -3.66 -7.40 29.42
CA ASN A 119 -3.97 -8.73 28.91
C ASN A 119 -5.44 -8.87 28.51
N THR A 120 -6.37 -8.31 29.28
CA THR A 120 -7.79 -8.30 28.94
C THR A 120 -8.02 -7.52 27.65
N ALA A 121 -7.51 -6.29 27.54
CA ALA A 121 -7.62 -5.50 26.30
C ALA A 121 -7.03 -6.25 25.10
N TRP A 122 -5.81 -6.80 25.26
CA TRP A 122 -5.14 -7.56 24.21
C TRP A 122 -5.95 -8.78 23.78
N ALA A 123 -6.58 -9.48 24.73
CA ALA A 123 -7.37 -10.67 24.46
C ALA A 123 -8.61 -10.36 23.61
N PHE A 124 -9.39 -9.34 24.00
CA PHE A 124 -10.59 -8.93 23.25
C PHE A 124 -10.22 -8.42 21.85
N ALA A 125 -9.19 -7.56 21.74
CA ALA A 125 -8.68 -7.10 20.44
C ALA A 125 -8.15 -8.24 19.56
N THR A 126 -7.52 -9.26 20.15
CA THR A 126 -7.00 -10.42 19.41
C THR A 126 -8.09 -11.37 18.96
N ALA A 127 -9.11 -11.58 19.80
CA ALA A 127 -10.28 -12.38 19.48
C ALA A 127 -11.19 -11.72 18.43
N GLY A 128 -11.07 -10.40 18.26
CA GLY A 128 -11.93 -9.63 17.35
C GLY A 128 -13.36 -9.49 17.88
N VAL A 129 -13.52 -9.47 19.20
CA VAL A 129 -14.81 -9.27 19.87
C VAL A 129 -14.96 -7.78 20.17
N GLU A 130 -16.06 -7.19 19.74
CA GLU A 130 -16.40 -5.80 20.03
C GLU A 130 -16.89 -5.68 21.48
N ALA A 131 -16.20 -4.90 22.29
CA ALA A 131 -16.49 -4.74 23.73
C ALA A 131 -16.28 -3.28 24.18
N PRO A 132 -17.01 -2.30 23.59
CA PRO A 132 -16.74 -0.88 23.80
C PRO A 132 -16.80 -0.44 25.26
N ARG A 133 -17.73 -1.00 26.05
CA ARG A 133 -17.87 -0.69 27.49
C ARG A 133 -16.67 -1.18 28.29
N LEU A 134 -16.17 -2.36 27.97
CA LEU A 134 -14.96 -2.90 28.59
C LEU A 134 -13.74 -2.05 28.27
N PHE A 135 -13.55 -1.65 27.00
CA PHE A 135 -12.43 -0.79 26.61
C PHE A 135 -12.50 0.59 27.28
N GLU A 136 -13.69 1.18 27.41
CA GLU A 136 -13.88 2.44 28.15
C GLU A 136 -13.51 2.28 29.63
N ALA A 137 -13.96 1.20 30.27
CA ALA A 137 -13.62 0.90 31.67
C ALA A 137 -12.10 0.69 31.85
N ILE A 138 -11.46 -0.06 30.94
CA ILE A 138 -10.01 -0.27 30.94
C ILE A 138 -9.27 1.06 30.75
N ALA A 139 -9.71 1.92 29.82
CA ALA A 139 -9.05 3.20 29.57
C ALA A 139 -9.09 4.10 30.80
N ARG A 140 -10.24 4.17 31.47
CA ARG A 140 -10.41 4.96 32.69
C ARG A 140 -9.53 4.46 33.83
N GLU A 141 -9.45 3.14 34.04
CA GLU A 141 -8.64 2.57 35.11
C GLU A 141 -7.13 2.63 34.80
N ALA A 142 -6.74 2.35 33.55
CA ALA A 142 -5.35 2.39 33.12
C ALA A 142 -4.74 3.79 33.27
N TRP A 143 -5.51 4.85 32.97
CA TRP A 143 -5.07 6.24 33.03
C TRP A 143 -4.39 6.63 34.35
N TRP A 144 -4.97 6.26 35.50
CA TRP A 144 -4.45 6.62 36.82
C TRP A 144 -3.30 5.73 37.30
N ARG A 145 -3.01 4.64 36.58
CA ARG A 145 -2.06 3.59 36.98
C ARG A 145 -0.92 3.40 36.00
N LEU A 146 -0.75 4.25 34.99
CA LEU A 146 0.26 4.04 33.95
C LEU A 146 1.69 3.89 34.50
N GLY A 147 2.02 4.52 35.64
CA GLY A 147 3.30 4.32 36.32
C GLY A 147 3.56 2.88 36.77
N ASP A 148 2.51 2.10 37.05
CA ASP A 148 2.62 0.68 37.43
C ASP A 148 2.79 -0.24 36.20
N PHE A 149 2.59 0.29 34.99
CA PHE A 149 2.69 -0.51 33.77
C PHE A 149 4.16 -0.73 33.41
N THR A 150 4.48 -2.00 33.12
CA THR A 150 5.74 -2.32 32.45
C THR A 150 5.70 -1.82 30.99
N ALA A 151 6.87 -1.66 30.36
CA ALA A 151 6.97 -1.34 28.95
C ALA A 151 6.12 -2.26 28.04
N GLN A 152 6.07 -3.56 28.38
CA GLN A 152 5.23 -4.53 27.67
C GLN A 152 3.73 -4.27 27.88
N ASN A 153 3.31 -3.88 29.09
CA ASN A 153 1.90 -3.58 29.36
C ASN A 153 1.46 -2.32 28.61
N LEU A 154 2.28 -1.28 28.57
CA LEU A 154 2.02 -0.06 27.80
C LEU A 154 1.86 -0.38 26.31
N ALA A 155 2.82 -1.11 25.72
CA ALA A 155 2.78 -1.50 24.32
C ALA A 155 1.55 -2.36 23.97
N ASN A 156 1.24 -3.37 24.80
CA ASN A 156 0.07 -4.24 24.57
C ASN A 156 -1.26 -3.48 24.69
N THR A 157 -1.35 -2.53 25.62
CA THR A 157 -2.55 -1.71 25.80
C THR A 157 -2.76 -0.82 24.58
N ALA A 158 -1.76 -0.04 24.18
CA ALA A 158 -1.85 0.80 22.98
C ALA A 158 -2.20 -0.04 21.73
N TRP A 159 -1.52 -1.18 21.55
CA TRP A 159 -1.80 -2.09 20.44
C TRP A 159 -3.22 -2.64 20.45
N ALA A 160 -3.76 -2.98 21.63
CA ALA A 160 -5.10 -3.51 21.76
C ALA A 160 -6.16 -2.48 21.35
N PHE A 161 -6.06 -1.26 21.86
CA PHE A 161 -6.99 -0.18 21.51
C PHE A 161 -6.91 0.17 20.01
N ALA A 162 -5.70 0.27 19.45
CA ALA A 162 -5.52 0.52 18.02
C ALA A 162 -6.10 -0.60 17.14
N LYS A 163 -5.88 -1.87 17.52
CA LYS A 163 -6.40 -3.03 16.78
C LYS A 163 -7.91 -3.16 16.89
N ALA A 164 -8.48 -2.89 18.06
CA ALA A 164 -9.92 -2.88 18.29
C ALA A 164 -10.62 -1.65 17.67
N ARG A 165 -9.84 -0.67 17.17
CA ARG A 165 -10.35 0.61 16.63
C ARG A 165 -11.20 1.38 17.62
N VAL A 166 -10.83 1.31 18.90
CA VAL A 166 -11.48 2.07 19.97
C VAL A 166 -10.72 3.36 20.18
N GLU A 167 -11.42 4.48 20.02
CA GLU A 167 -10.87 5.81 20.26
C GLU A 167 -10.61 6.03 21.76
N ALA A 168 -9.38 6.37 22.11
CA ALA A 168 -8.97 6.61 23.49
C ALA A 168 -7.86 7.68 23.55
N SER A 169 -8.10 8.84 22.94
CA SER A 169 -7.08 9.87 22.72
C SER A 169 -6.33 10.25 23.99
N ARG A 170 -7.05 10.47 25.10
CA ARG A 170 -6.41 10.74 26.40
C ARG A 170 -5.43 9.64 26.74
N LEU A 171 -5.88 8.38 26.84
CA LEU A 171 -5.01 7.25 27.16
C LEU A 171 -3.77 7.16 26.25
N PHE A 172 -3.93 7.40 24.95
CA PHE A 172 -2.79 7.44 24.03
C PHE A 172 -1.81 8.58 24.36
N ASP A 173 -2.29 9.79 24.68
CA ASP A 173 -1.42 10.91 25.06
C ASP A 173 -0.57 10.55 26.29
N ALA A 174 -1.17 9.98 27.33
CA ALA A 174 -0.41 9.61 28.53
C ALA A 174 0.51 8.41 28.31
N ILE A 175 0.11 7.40 27.52
CA ILE A 175 1.04 6.34 27.10
C ILE A 175 2.20 6.94 26.31
N GLY A 176 1.94 7.96 25.48
CA GLY A 176 2.93 8.68 24.69
C GLY A 176 4.01 9.32 25.55
N GLU A 177 3.61 10.06 26.58
CA GLU A 177 4.53 10.70 27.53
C GLU A 177 5.33 9.66 28.35
N GLU A 178 4.68 8.61 28.85
CA GLU A 178 5.35 7.52 29.59
C GLU A 178 6.43 6.83 28.74
N VAL A 179 6.11 6.49 27.49
CA VAL A 179 7.07 5.88 26.54
C VAL A 179 8.21 6.86 26.23
N GLY A 180 7.92 8.15 26.08
CA GLY A 180 8.93 9.18 25.86
C GLY A 180 9.98 9.20 26.97
N GLY A 181 9.54 9.15 28.23
CA GLY A 181 10.42 9.11 29.40
C GLY A 181 11.17 7.77 29.60
N ARG A 182 10.56 6.65 29.19
CA ARG A 182 11.02 5.30 29.56
C ARG A 182 11.43 4.42 28.38
N SER A 183 11.61 4.99 27.18
CA SER A 183 11.95 4.26 25.94
C SER A 183 13.07 3.22 26.06
N ARG A 184 14.07 3.43 26.92
CA ARG A 184 15.17 2.49 27.16
C ARG A 184 14.75 1.17 27.85
N GLU A 185 13.60 1.14 28.52
CA GLU A 185 13.02 -0.06 29.13
C GLU A 185 12.31 -0.95 28.10
N PHE A 186 12.01 -0.42 26.91
CA PHE A 186 11.24 -1.13 25.90
C PHE A 186 12.14 -2.11 25.13
N SER A 187 11.63 -3.33 24.96
CA SER A 187 12.22 -4.30 24.03
C SER A 187 12.00 -3.87 22.58
N ALA A 188 12.74 -4.47 21.65
CA ALA A 188 12.55 -4.30 20.21
C ALA A 188 11.08 -4.46 19.77
N GLN A 189 10.44 -5.53 20.25
CA GLN A 189 9.02 -5.79 19.95
C GLN A 189 8.10 -4.74 20.57
N ALA A 190 8.37 -4.30 21.80
CA ALA A 190 7.54 -3.28 22.46
C ALA A 190 7.63 -1.94 21.73
N LEU A 191 8.84 -1.50 21.32
CA LEU A 191 9.03 -0.30 20.51
C LEU A 191 8.25 -0.38 19.19
N ALA A 192 8.38 -1.48 18.44
CA ALA A 192 7.70 -1.67 17.17
C ALA A 192 6.17 -1.70 17.32
N ASN A 193 5.64 -2.41 18.33
CA ASN A 193 4.21 -2.50 18.57
C ASN A 193 3.61 -1.16 19.01
N THR A 194 4.32 -0.41 19.86
CA THR A 194 3.89 0.94 20.28
C THR A 194 3.86 1.89 19.09
N ALA A 195 4.92 1.97 18.28
CA ALA A 195 4.92 2.81 17.07
C ALA A 195 3.76 2.43 16.13
N TRP A 196 3.57 1.14 15.88
CA TRP A 196 2.48 0.63 15.06
C TRP A 196 1.10 1.01 15.61
N ALA A 197 0.91 0.95 16.93
CA ALA A 197 -0.34 1.28 17.58
C ALA A 197 -0.71 2.75 17.39
N PHE A 198 0.22 3.67 17.65
CA PHE A 198 0.01 5.11 17.50
C PHE A 198 -0.26 5.48 16.03
N ALA A 199 0.53 4.94 15.09
CA ALA A 199 0.31 5.15 13.66
C ALA A 199 -1.01 4.56 13.17
N THR A 200 -1.47 3.45 13.77
CA THR A 200 -2.75 2.82 13.41
C THR A 200 -3.94 3.58 13.97
N ALA A 201 -3.84 4.08 15.21
CA ALA A 201 -4.85 4.90 15.85
C ALA A 201 -4.93 6.32 15.25
N GLY A 202 -3.90 6.76 14.50
CA GLY A 202 -3.87 8.10 13.92
C GLY A 202 -3.65 9.20 14.96
N VAL A 203 -3.05 8.86 16.11
CA VAL A 203 -2.74 9.82 17.18
C VAL A 203 -1.35 10.42 16.94
N GLU A 204 -1.27 11.74 16.90
CA GLU A 204 -0.01 12.46 16.80
C GLU A 204 0.74 12.39 18.14
N ALA A 205 1.95 11.81 18.13
CA ALA A 205 2.77 11.68 19.33
C ALA A 205 4.26 11.96 19.05
N PRO A 206 4.65 13.22 18.76
CA PRO A 206 6.00 13.55 18.31
C PRO A 206 7.11 13.08 19.28
N ARG A 207 6.93 13.28 20.59
CA ARG A 207 7.89 12.85 21.62
C ARG A 207 8.11 11.34 21.66
N LEU A 208 7.04 10.57 21.47
CA LEU A 208 7.10 9.12 21.41
C LEU A 208 7.88 8.67 20.18
N PHE A 209 7.56 9.22 19.00
CA PHE A 209 8.26 8.85 17.77
C PHE A 209 9.73 9.27 17.80
N GLU A 210 10.07 10.44 18.35
CA GLU A 210 11.45 10.87 18.58
C GLU A 210 12.20 9.90 19.51
N ALA A 211 11.58 9.51 20.62
CA ALA A 211 12.18 8.57 21.56
C ALA A 211 12.41 7.18 20.92
N ILE A 212 11.46 6.69 20.12
CA ILE A 212 11.60 5.43 19.38
C ILE A 212 12.66 5.55 18.29
N ALA A 213 12.71 6.64 17.53
CA ALA A 213 13.71 6.87 16.49
C ALA A 213 15.12 6.91 17.06
N ARG A 214 15.29 7.43 18.28
CA ARG A 214 16.56 7.41 19.00
C ARG A 214 16.92 6.01 19.50
N GLU A 215 15.97 5.27 20.08
CA GLU A 215 16.27 4.01 20.76
C GLU A 215 16.36 2.80 19.80
N ALA A 216 15.48 2.73 18.79
CA ALA A 216 15.39 1.58 17.88
C ALA A 216 16.71 1.25 17.16
N PRO A 217 17.49 2.22 16.62
CA PRO A 217 18.77 1.94 15.95
C PRO A 217 19.79 1.21 16.85
N ARG A 218 19.73 1.44 18.17
CA ARG A 218 20.64 0.79 19.15
C ARG A 218 20.32 -0.69 19.38
N ARG A 219 19.14 -1.14 18.96
CA ARG A 219 18.61 -2.48 19.27
C ARG A 219 18.21 -3.29 18.05
N LEU A 220 18.52 -2.84 16.82
CA LEU A 220 18.07 -3.51 15.60
C LEU A 220 18.51 -4.97 15.48
N GLY A 221 19.57 -5.38 16.18
CA GLY A 221 19.97 -6.79 16.30
C GLY A 221 18.89 -7.68 16.95
N ASP A 222 18.11 -7.12 17.87
CA ASP A 222 17.04 -7.83 18.58
C ASP A 222 15.69 -7.75 17.86
N PHE A 223 15.57 -6.93 16.81
CA PHE A 223 14.34 -6.82 16.03
C PHE A 223 14.15 -8.09 15.21
N THR A 224 12.94 -8.63 15.16
CA THR A 224 12.56 -9.61 14.12
C THR A 224 12.34 -8.89 12.78
N ALA A 225 12.31 -9.63 11.67
CA ALA A 225 11.92 -9.11 10.36
C ALA A 225 10.57 -8.34 10.40
N GLN A 226 9.60 -8.88 11.14
CA GLN A 226 8.30 -8.24 11.35
C GLN A 226 8.43 -6.94 12.15
N ASN A 227 9.30 -6.88 13.16
CA ASN A 227 9.52 -5.64 13.91
C ASN A 227 10.14 -4.55 13.02
N LEU A 228 11.13 -4.89 12.19
CA LEU A 228 11.72 -3.94 11.24
C LEU A 228 10.66 -3.37 10.30
N ALA A 229 9.86 -4.23 9.69
CA ALA A 229 8.80 -3.83 8.77
C ALA A 229 7.73 -2.97 9.46
N ASN A 230 7.26 -3.36 10.65
CA ASN A 230 6.24 -2.63 11.39
C ASN A 230 6.73 -1.26 11.85
N THR A 231 8.00 -1.13 12.28
CA THR A 231 8.57 0.16 12.67
C THR A 231 8.67 1.09 11.47
N ALA A 232 9.23 0.65 10.34
CA ALA A 232 9.27 1.47 9.13
C ALA A 232 7.86 1.90 8.68
N TRP A 233 6.92 0.95 8.65
CA TRP A 233 5.52 1.22 8.29
C TRP A 233 4.87 2.23 9.22
N ALA A 234 5.11 2.14 10.53
CA ALA A 234 4.55 3.05 11.51
C ALA A 234 5.02 4.49 11.30
N PHE A 235 6.32 4.70 11.11
CA PHE A 235 6.88 6.04 10.86
C PHE A 235 6.38 6.62 9.54
N ALA A 236 6.35 5.81 8.46
CA ALA A 236 5.82 6.24 7.16
C ALA A 236 4.33 6.62 7.26
N LYS A 237 3.51 5.80 7.92
CA LYS A 237 2.07 6.06 8.08
C LYS A 237 1.79 7.27 8.96
N ALA A 238 2.55 7.44 10.04
CA ALA A 238 2.46 8.61 10.92
C ALA A 238 3.04 9.88 10.29
N ARG A 239 3.68 9.78 9.11
CA ARG A 239 4.34 10.88 8.40
C ARG A 239 5.42 11.56 9.24
N VAL A 240 6.12 10.78 10.06
CA VAL A 240 7.23 11.27 10.88
C VAL A 240 8.53 11.03 10.11
N GLU A 241 9.25 12.12 9.84
CA GLU A 241 10.57 12.07 9.24
C GLU A 241 11.59 11.50 10.23
N ALA A 242 12.32 10.45 9.81
CA ALA A 242 13.30 9.76 10.66
C ALA A 242 14.41 9.13 9.80
N VAL A 243 15.17 9.98 9.11
CA VAL A 243 16.17 9.56 8.10
C VAL A 243 17.13 8.52 8.65
N GLU A 244 17.74 8.77 9.81
CA GLU A 244 18.73 7.86 10.42
C GLU A 244 18.11 6.51 10.81
N LEU A 245 16.84 6.50 11.21
CA LEU A 245 16.12 5.27 11.51
C LEU A 245 15.87 4.46 10.23
N PHE A 246 15.42 5.10 9.15
CA PHE A 246 15.21 4.43 7.86
C PHE A 246 16.52 3.85 7.31
N ASP A 247 17.63 4.59 7.37
CA ASP A 247 18.95 4.10 6.97
C ASP A 247 19.40 2.89 7.80
N ALA A 248 19.16 2.93 9.11
CA ALA A 248 19.49 1.83 10.00
C ALA A 248 18.62 0.59 9.74
N ILE A 249 17.31 0.77 9.51
CA ILE A 249 16.40 -0.31 9.14
C ILE A 249 16.78 -0.90 7.78
N ALA A 250 17.11 -0.08 6.77
CA ALA A 250 17.51 -0.56 5.44
C ALA A 250 18.73 -1.48 5.53
N ARG A 251 19.78 -1.06 6.26
CA ARG A 251 20.98 -1.86 6.49
C ARG A 251 20.68 -3.17 7.21
N ALA A 252 19.86 -3.14 8.26
CA ALA A 252 19.48 -4.32 9.02
C ALA A 252 18.61 -5.30 8.21
N ALA A 253 17.67 -4.78 7.43
CA ALA A 253 16.77 -5.57 6.59
C ALA A 253 17.50 -6.25 5.43
N ARG A 254 18.46 -5.55 4.80
CA ARG A 254 19.26 -6.08 3.67
C ARG A 254 19.92 -7.42 4.01
N GLY A 255 20.57 -7.51 5.18
CA GLY A 255 21.24 -8.74 5.61
C GLY A 255 20.29 -9.88 6.01
N ARG A 256 18.98 -9.62 6.10
CA ARG A 256 17.98 -10.51 6.71
C ARG A 256 16.76 -10.72 5.84
N ILE A 257 16.79 -10.30 4.57
CA ILE A 257 15.63 -10.32 3.67
C ILE A 257 14.99 -11.72 3.54
N ARG A 258 15.79 -12.77 3.72
CA ARG A 258 15.32 -14.16 3.71
C ARG A 258 14.35 -14.48 4.85
N GLU A 259 14.44 -13.79 5.98
CA GLU A 259 13.55 -13.91 7.15
C GLU A 259 12.20 -13.20 6.97
N PHE A 260 12.07 -12.31 5.98
CA PHE A 260 10.87 -11.52 5.75
C PHE A 260 9.81 -12.38 5.04
N ASP A 261 8.62 -12.48 5.60
CA ASP A 261 7.48 -13.04 4.89
C ASP A 261 6.91 -12.03 3.86
N SER A 262 5.90 -12.45 3.09
CA SER A 262 5.23 -11.62 2.07
C SER A 262 4.80 -10.26 2.61
N GLN A 263 4.23 -10.26 3.82
CA GLN A 263 3.68 -9.08 4.45
C GLN A 263 4.79 -8.13 4.89
N ALA A 264 5.87 -8.66 5.48
CA ALA A 264 7.02 -7.88 5.88
C ALA A 264 7.72 -7.24 4.66
N LEU A 265 7.89 -7.98 3.56
CA LEU A 265 8.43 -7.43 2.31
C LEU A 265 7.58 -6.26 1.81
N ALA A 266 6.27 -6.47 1.68
CA ALA A 266 5.35 -5.45 1.19
C ALA A 266 5.31 -4.21 2.10
N ASN A 267 5.23 -4.40 3.41
CA ASN A 267 5.20 -3.31 4.39
C ASN A 267 6.49 -2.50 4.37
N THR A 268 7.65 -3.16 4.28
CA THR A 268 8.94 -2.48 4.19
C THR A 268 9.03 -1.65 2.92
N THR A 269 8.80 -2.23 1.73
CA THR A 269 8.87 -1.44 0.49
C THR A 269 7.87 -0.29 0.47
N TRP A 270 6.63 -0.55 0.93
CA TRP A 270 5.61 0.49 1.01
C TRP A 270 6.05 1.62 1.94
N ALA A 271 6.59 1.30 3.12
CA ALA A 271 7.04 2.30 4.08
C ALA A 271 8.13 3.22 3.51
N PHE A 272 9.16 2.65 2.88
CA PHE A 272 10.25 3.42 2.30
C PHE A 272 9.75 4.30 1.15
N ALA A 273 8.91 3.76 0.27
CA ALA A 273 8.32 4.53 -0.83
C ALA A 273 7.40 5.66 -0.34
N THR A 274 6.57 5.40 0.68
CA THR A 274 5.66 6.40 1.27
C THR A 274 6.42 7.49 2.03
N ALA A 275 7.50 7.14 2.74
CA ALA A 275 8.33 8.10 3.45
C ALA A 275 9.27 8.89 2.53
N GLY A 276 9.40 8.51 1.25
CA GLY A 276 10.39 9.08 0.34
C GLY A 276 11.84 8.74 0.72
N ALA A 277 12.05 7.70 1.55
CA ALA A 277 13.36 7.28 2.00
C ALA A 277 14.05 6.43 0.91
N ALA A 278 15.14 6.93 0.35
CA ALA A 278 15.90 6.23 -0.67
C ALA A 278 16.63 5.02 -0.07
N ALA A 279 16.39 3.81 -0.62
CA ALA A 279 17.08 2.59 -0.22
C ALA A 279 17.24 1.62 -1.41
N PRO A 280 17.96 2.01 -2.48
CA PRO A 280 18.01 1.24 -3.72
C PRO A 280 18.48 -0.20 -3.50
N GLU A 281 19.50 -0.43 -2.67
CA GLU A 281 20.03 -1.77 -2.39
C GLU A 281 19.01 -2.66 -1.66
N LEU A 282 18.17 -2.08 -0.79
CA LEU A 282 17.10 -2.82 -0.12
C LEU A 282 16.01 -3.21 -1.12
N PHE A 283 15.64 -2.30 -2.03
CA PHE A 283 14.67 -2.59 -3.09
C PHE A 283 15.19 -3.67 -4.04
N GLU A 284 16.47 -3.67 -4.38
CA GLU A 284 17.10 -4.73 -5.18
C GLU A 284 17.02 -6.10 -4.50
N GLU A 285 17.31 -6.20 -3.20
CA GLU A 285 17.16 -7.45 -2.44
C GLU A 285 15.71 -7.94 -2.42
N VAL A 286 14.74 -7.02 -2.24
CA VAL A 286 13.31 -7.37 -2.31
C VAL A 286 12.94 -7.83 -3.72
N ALA A 287 13.44 -7.16 -4.77
CA ALA A 287 13.17 -7.52 -6.17
C ALA A 287 13.71 -8.91 -6.52
N GLY A 288 14.83 -9.32 -5.91
CA GLY A 288 15.37 -10.67 -6.03
C GLY A 288 14.58 -11.73 -5.24
N ALA A 289 14.08 -11.38 -4.04
CA ALA A 289 13.42 -12.33 -3.15
C ALA A 289 11.92 -12.53 -3.42
N ALA A 290 11.21 -11.46 -3.81
CA ALA A 290 9.76 -11.46 -3.96
C ALA A 290 9.22 -12.41 -5.06
N PRO A 291 9.84 -12.53 -6.26
CA PRO A 291 9.31 -13.38 -7.34
C PRO A 291 9.08 -14.84 -6.93
N ALA A 292 10.03 -15.42 -6.18
CA ALA A 292 9.94 -16.80 -5.70
C ALA A 292 8.83 -17.02 -4.64
N ARG A 293 8.27 -15.94 -4.09
CA ARG A 293 7.31 -15.96 -2.99
C ARG A 293 5.93 -15.44 -3.38
N LEU A 294 5.70 -15.03 -4.64
CA LEU A 294 4.43 -14.41 -5.05
C LEU A 294 3.18 -15.23 -4.69
N GLY A 295 3.26 -16.56 -4.67
CA GLY A 295 2.16 -17.44 -4.27
C GLY A 295 1.72 -17.28 -2.80
N SER A 296 2.58 -16.75 -1.93
CA SER A 296 2.26 -16.47 -0.53
C SER A 296 1.80 -15.03 -0.28
N PHE A 297 1.84 -14.15 -1.28
CA PHE A 297 1.37 -12.78 -1.13
C PHE A 297 -0.16 -12.72 -1.20
N ARG A 298 -0.75 -11.90 -0.34
CA ARG A 298 -2.14 -11.48 -0.47
C ARG A 298 -2.28 -10.46 -1.59
N PRO A 299 -3.48 -10.29 -2.20
CA PRO A 299 -3.74 -9.28 -3.23
C PRO A 299 -3.21 -7.88 -2.89
N GLN A 300 -3.51 -7.40 -1.67
CA GLN A 300 -3.06 -6.11 -1.18
C GLN A 300 -1.54 -6.01 -1.08
N GLU A 301 -0.85 -7.08 -0.66
CA GLU A 301 0.60 -7.10 -0.53
C GLU A 301 1.26 -7.02 -1.92
N LEU A 302 0.70 -7.70 -2.92
CA LEU A 302 1.16 -7.60 -4.32
C LEU A 302 1.01 -6.17 -4.86
N ALA A 303 -0.18 -5.59 -4.70
CA ALA A 303 -0.49 -4.25 -5.17
C ALA A 303 0.39 -3.20 -4.49
N ASN A 304 0.58 -3.29 -3.18
CA ASN A 304 1.43 -2.37 -2.41
C ASN A 304 2.91 -2.50 -2.79
N THR A 305 3.41 -3.72 -3.01
CA THR A 305 4.80 -3.95 -3.44
C THR A 305 5.03 -3.36 -4.83
N ALA A 306 4.14 -3.62 -5.79
CA ALA A 306 4.22 -3.04 -7.13
C ALA A 306 4.16 -1.51 -7.10
N TRP A 307 3.21 -0.96 -6.33
CA TRP A 307 3.09 0.48 -6.13
C TRP A 307 4.36 1.08 -5.52
N ALA A 308 4.99 0.40 -4.56
CA ALA A 308 6.20 0.86 -3.91
C ALA A 308 7.39 0.93 -4.89
N PHE A 309 7.61 -0.11 -5.69
CA PHE A 309 8.67 -0.10 -6.73
C PHE A 309 8.46 1.03 -7.73
N ALA A 310 7.23 1.17 -8.25
CA ALA A 310 6.91 2.23 -9.20
C ALA A 310 7.04 3.64 -8.58
N THR A 311 6.69 3.78 -7.30
CA THR A 311 6.78 5.06 -6.57
C THR A 311 8.23 5.45 -6.28
N ALA A 312 9.04 4.50 -5.83
CA ALA A 312 10.48 4.69 -5.59
C ALA A 312 11.29 4.85 -6.89
N GLY A 313 10.73 4.48 -8.04
CA GLY A 313 11.43 4.56 -9.32
C GLY A 313 12.55 3.53 -9.47
N VAL A 314 12.47 2.41 -8.73
CA VAL A 314 13.45 1.32 -8.79
C VAL A 314 12.98 0.27 -9.78
N ASP A 315 13.84 -0.06 -10.75
CA ASP A 315 13.56 -1.07 -11.77
C ASP A 315 13.51 -2.48 -11.13
N ALA A 316 12.38 -3.18 -11.30
CA ALA A 316 12.19 -4.55 -10.79
C ALA A 316 11.59 -5.48 -11.86
N PRO A 317 12.28 -5.68 -13.00
CA PRO A 317 11.70 -6.33 -14.18
C PRO A 317 11.17 -7.73 -13.88
N LEU A 318 11.95 -8.58 -13.20
CA LEU A 318 11.52 -9.94 -12.86
C LEU A 318 10.27 -9.97 -11.97
N PHE A 319 10.15 -9.03 -11.02
CA PHE A 319 8.97 -8.92 -10.17
C PHE A 319 7.73 -8.55 -10.98
N PHE A 320 7.80 -7.52 -11.83
CA PHE A 320 6.66 -7.11 -12.67
C PHE A 320 6.28 -8.18 -13.69
N GLU A 321 7.26 -8.85 -14.33
CA GLU A 321 7.01 -9.95 -15.26
C GLU A 321 6.31 -11.12 -14.57
N THR A 322 6.80 -11.53 -13.39
CA THR A 322 6.21 -12.66 -12.66
C THR A 322 4.83 -12.29 -12.11
N LEU A 323 4.64 -11.05 -11.63
CA LEU A 323 3.34 -10.55 -11.19
C LEU A 323 2.34 -10.49 -12.35
N ALA A 324 2.75 -10.07 -13.55
CA ALA A 324 1.88 -9.99 -14.72
C ALA A 324 1.24 -11.34 -15.09
N VAL A 325 1.93 -12.44 -14.80
CA VAL A 325 1.45 -13.81 -15.05
C VAL A 325 0.73 -14.40 -13.84
N ALA A 326 1.27 -14.20 -12.63
CA ALA A 326 0.78 -14.85 -11.42
C ALA A 326 -0.38 -14.10 -10.72
N ALA A 327 -0.65 -12.84 -11.08
CA ALA A 327 -1.68 -12.03 -10.43
C ALA A 327 -3.06 -12.70 -10.50
N ARG A 328 -3.60 -13.03 -9.34
CA ARG A 328 -4.98 -13.54 -9.19
C ARG A 328 -5.97 -12.38 -9.17
N VAL A 329 -6.06 -11.63 -10.26
CA VAL A 329 -6.83 -10.36 -10.37
C VAL A 329 -8.27 -10.47 -9.85
N ARG A 330 -8.94 -11.61 -10.02
CA ARG A 330 -10.29 -11.84 -9.49
C ARG A 330 -10.40 -11.67 -7.97
N SER A 331 -9.31 -11.90 -7.23
CA SER A 331 -9.25 -11.76 -5.75
C SER A 331 -8.91 -10.34 -5.27
N PHE A 332 -8.62 -9.41 -6.18
CA PHE A 332 -8.21 -8.05 -5.86
C PHE A 332 -9.45 -7.21 -5.51
N ASN A 333 -9.37 -6.36 -4.50
CA ASN A 333 -10.39 -5.34 -4.27
C ASN A 333 -10.22 -4.16 -5.25
N ALA A 334 -11.11 -3.17 -5.21
CA ALA A 334 -11.05 -2.00 -6.10
C ALA A 334 -9.71 -1.24 -6.02
N GLN A 335 -9.18 -1.03 -4.82
CA GLN A 335 -7.91 -0.33 -4.61
C GLN A 335 -6.73 -1.15 -5.15
N ASP A 336 -6.71 -2.46 -4.92
CA ASP A 336 -5.66 -3.35 -5.42
C ASP A 336 -5.60 -3.34 -6.95
N LEU A 337 -6.76 -3.32 -7.63
CA LEU A 337 -6.86 -3.20 -9.09
C LEU A 337 -6.27 -1.89 -9.60
N ALA A 338 -6.69 -0.76 -9.03
CA ALA A 338 -6.21 0.56 -9.41
C ALA A 338 -4.69 0.71 -9.16
N ASN A 339 -4.22 0.31 -7.98
CA ASN A 339 -2.80 0.41 -7.61
C ASN A 339 -1.91 -0.47 -8.49
N THR A 340 -2.36 -1.67 -8.83
CA THR A 340 -1.61 -2.57 -9.71
C THR A 340 -1.53 -2.01 -11.12
N ALA A 341 -2.65 -1.58 -11.73
CA ALA A 341 -2.63 -0.97 -13.06
C ALA A 341 -1.72 0.27 -13.09
N TRP A 342 -1.86 1.14 -12.10
CA TRP A 342 -1.06 2.34 -11.96
C TRP A 342 0.43 2.02 -11.81
N ALA A 343 0.78 1.00 -11.01
CA ALA A 343 2.17 0.60 -10.81
C ALA A 343 2.82 0.14 -12.10
N PHE A 344 2.16 -0.70 -12.89
CA PHE A 344 2.68 -1.14 -14.19
C PHE A 344 2.83 0.03 -15.17
N ALA A 345 1.84 0.92 -15.25
CA ALA A 345 1.90 2.10 -16.11
C ALA A 345 3.04 3.04 -15.71
N ARG A 346 3.20 3.33 -14.41
CA ARG A 346 4.27 4.21 -13.90
C ARG A 346 5.66 3.59 -14.02
N ALA A 347 5.78 2.28 -13.81
CA ALA A 347 7.03 1.55 -14.03
C ALA A 347 7.39 1.41 -15.52
N GLY A 348 6.49 1.84 -16.43
CA GLY A 348 6.70 1.72 -17.87
C GLY A 348 6.77 0.25 -18.32
N VAL A 349 6.02 -0.65 -17.67
CA VAL A 349 5.97 -2.07 -18.03
C VAL A 349 4.66 -2.36 -18.75
N ALA A 350 4.74 -2.76 -20.01
CA ALA A 350 3.56 -3.15 -20.78
C ALA A 350 3.15 -4.59 -20.41
N ALA A 351 1.91 -4.74 -19.92
CA ALA A 351 1.32 -6.02 -19.56
C ALA A 351 -0.11 -6.18 -20.11
N PRO A 352 -0.32 -6.30 -21.43
CA PRO A 352 -1.65 -6.25 -22.05
C PRO A 352 -2.66 -7.26 -21.48
N ARG A 353 -2.21 -8.48 -21.17
CA ARG A 353 -3.05 -9.53 -20.57
C ARG A 353 -3.50 -9.18 -19.15
N LEU A 354 -2.61 -8.60 -18.35
CA LEU A 354 -2.93 -8.14 -17.00
C LEU A 354 -3.94 -6.99 -17.06
N PHE A 355 -3.72 -6.01 -17.94
CA PHE A 355 -4.65 -4.89 -18.12
C PHE A 355 -6.04 -5.37 -18.58
N ALA A 356 -6.11 -6.31 -19.51
CA ALA A 356 -7.39 -6.91 -19.91
C ALA A 356 -8.10 -7.59 -18.72
N ALA A 357 -7.37 -8.36 -17.91
CA ALA A 357 -7.94 -8.98 -16.70
C ALA A 357 -8.39 -7.95 -15.65
N ILE A 358 -7.66 -6.86 -15.47
CA ILE A 358 -8.03 -5.76 -14.57
C ILE A 358 -9.28 -5.05 -15.07
N ALA A 359 -9.40 -4.78 -16.36
CA ALA A 359 -10.58 -4.14 -16.94
C ALA A 359 -11.84 -4.97 -16.68
N GLU A 360 -11.79 -6.26 -16.99
CA GLU A 360 -12.91 -7.18 -16.76
C GLU A 360 -13.29 -7.26 -15.27
N ALA A 361 -12.30 -7.34 -14.36
CA ALA A 361 -12.58 -7.37 -12.93
C ALA A 361 -13.14 -6.05 -12.38
N ALA A 362 -12.72 -4.92 -12.94
CA ALA A 362 -13.15 -3.59 -12.53
C ALA A 362 -14.61 -3.30 -12.94
N LEU A 363 -15.04 -3.76 -14.13
CA LEU A 363 -16.41 -3.58 -14.63
C LEU A 363 -17.48 -4.05 -13.63
N GLY A 364 -17.23 -5.16 -12.93
CA GLY A 364 -18.15 -5.68 -11.91
C GLY A 364 -18.08 -5.01 -10.54
N ARG A 365 -17.23 -3.99 -10.35
CA ARG A 365 -16.86 -3.46 -9.02
C ARG A 365 -16.76 -1.94 -8.95
N LEU A 366 -17.20 -1.20 -9.96
CA LEU A 366 -16.99 0.26 -10.04
C LEU A 366 -17.54 1.04 -8.84
N SER A 367 -18.66 0.62 -8.26
CA SER A 367 -19.23 1.25 -7.07
C SER A 367 -18.33 1.18 -5.83
N ALA A 368 -17.42 0.21 -5.78
CA ALA A 368 -16.46 0.02 -4.68
C ALA A 368 -15.18 0.85 -4.85
N PHE A 369 -14.96 1.49 -6.01
CA PHE A 369 -13.83 2.39 -6.19
C PHE A 369 -14.12 3.75 -5.55
N SER A 370 -13.11 4.34 -4.91
CA SER A 370 -13.13 5.77 -4.57
C SER A 370 -12.95 6.63 -5.84
N ALA A 371 -13.25 7.92 -5.76
CA ALA A 371 -12.97 8.87 -6.84
C ALA A 371 -11.49 8.83 -7.29
N GLN A 372 -10.57 8.78 -6.32
CA GLN A 372 -9.15 8.62 -6.60
C GLN A 372 -8.84 7.27 -7.26
N GLY A 373 -9.47 6.18 -6.82
CA GLY A 373 -9.31 4.86 -7.42
C GLY A 373 -9.73 4.82 -8.88
N LEU A 374 -10.87 5.43 -9.23
CA LEU A 374 -11.34 5.56 -10.62
C LEU A 374 -10.37 6.40 -11.46
N SER A 375 -9.90 7.53 -10.93
CA SER A 375 -8.94 8.41 -11.60
C SER A 375 -7.62 7.69 -11.89
N ASN A 376 -7.09 6.97 -10.90
CA ASN A 376 -5.85 6.20 -11.04
C ASN A 376 -6.00 5.06 -12.06
N LEU A 377 -7.16 4.40 -12.08
CA LEU A 377 -7.45 3.34 -13.05
C LEU A 377 -7.52 3.90 -14.48
N ALA A 378 -8.28 4.97 -14.71
CA ALA A 378 -8.35 5.64 -16.01
C ALA A 378 -6.96 6.09 -16.49
N TRP A 379 -6.22 6.77 -15.60
CA TRP A 379 -4.86 7.23 -15.88
C TRP A 379 -3.92 6.07 -16.24
N ALA A 380 -4.00 4.94 -15.52
CA ALA A 380 -3.15 3.80 -15.78
C ALA A 380 -3.35 3.21 -17.18
N PHE A 381 -4.60 3.02 -17.60
CA PHE A 381 -4.92 2.50 -18.94
C PHE A 381 -4.51 3.48 -20.03
N ALA A 382 -4.77 4.77 -19.82
CA ALA A 382 -4.35 5.83 -20.71
C ALA A 382 -2.82 5.85 -20.85
N ALA A 383 -2.08 5.96 -19.74
CA ALA A 383 -0.63 6.01 -19.72
C ALA A 383 0.02 4.76 -20.35
N ALA A 384 -0.53 3.57 -20.08
CA ALA A 384 -0.09 2.31 -20.69
C ALA A 384 -0.43 2.17 -22.18
N GLY A 385 -1.25 3.08 -22.73
CA GLY A 385 -1.69 3.02 -24.13
C GLY A 385 -2.56 1.80 -24.44
N VAL A 386 -3.29 1.29 -23.44
CA VAL A 386 -4.17 0.12 -23.59
C VAL A 386 -5.60 0.60 -23.83
N ALA A 387 -6.16 0.23 -24.99
CA ALA A 387 -7.55 0.55 -25.32
C ALA A 387 -8.52 -0.27 -24.45
N ALA A 388 -9.44 0.41 -23.75
CA ALA A 388 -10.46 -0.23 -22.93
C ALA A 388 -11.79 0.55 -22.98
N PRO A 389 -12.44 0.68 -24.16
CA PRO A 389 -13.58 1.57 -24.35
C PRO A 389 -14.73 1.29 -23.37
N ARG A 390 -15.08 0.02 -23.13
CA ARG A 390 -16.11 -0.38 -22.15
C ARG A 390 -15.78 0.05 -20.73
N LEU A 391 -14.49 -0.02 -20.35
CA LEU A 391 -14.05 0.41 -19.03
C LEU A 391 -14.16 1.93 -18.90
N PHE A 392 -13.74 2.69 -19.92
CA PHE A 392 -13.85 4.16 -19.91
C PHE A 392 -15.31 4.62 -19.86
N GLU A 393 -16.21 3.98 -20.62
CA GLU A 393 -17.65 4.23 -20.55
C GLU A 393 -18.19 4.04 -19.13
N ALA A 394 -17.83 2.91 -18.52
CA ALA A 394 -18.30 2.57 -17.19
C ALA A 394 -17.67 3.48 -16.10
N ILE A 395 -16.39 3.86 -16.25
CA ILE A 395 -15.74 4.87 -15.39
C ILE A 395 -16.45 6.22 -15.52
N ALA A 396 -16.80 6.67 -16.72
CA ALA A 396 -17.51 7.94 -16.92
C ALA A 396 -18.83 7.95 -16.14
N GLY A 397 -19.64 6.88 -16.25
CA GLY A 397 -20.87 6.72 -15.48
C GLY A 397 -20.63 6.75 -13.96
N ALA A 398 -19.65 5.98 -13.48
CA ALA A 398 -19.32 5.95 -12.05
C ALA A 398 -18.80 7.31 -11.53
N PHE A 399 -17.98 7.99 -12.31
CA PHE A 399 -17.40 9.28 -11.94
C PHE A 399 -18.48 10.37 -11.79
N VAL A 400 -19.48 10.38 -12.67
CA VAL A 400 -20.64 11.29 -12.56
C VAL A 400 -21.38 11.09 -11.24
N THR A 401 -21.57 9.84 -10.79
CA THR A 401 -22.22 9.56 -9.50
C THR A 401 -21.40 10.00 -8.30
N LYS A 402 -20.07 10.08 -8.44
CA LYS A 402 -19.11 10.44 -7.38
C LYS A 402 -18.53 11.84 -7.52
N LYS A 403 -19.09 12.68 -8.39
CA LYS A 403 -18.51 13.99 -8.71
C LYS A 403 -18.24 14.88 -7.50
N PHE A 404 -19.09 14.79 -6.47
CA PHE A 404 -18.93 15.57 -5.23
C PHE A 404 -17.84 15.04 -4.29
N GLU A 405 -17.36 13.82 -4.51
CA GLU A 405 -16.22 13.23 -3.79
C GLU A 405 -14.87 13.56 -4.47
N CYS A 406 -14.89 14.11 -5.69
CA CYS A 406 -13.71 14.29 -6.51
C CYS A 406 -12.95 15.56 -6.14
N THR A 407 -11.64 15.43 -5.92
CA THR A 407 -10.76 16.60 -5.85
C THR A 407 -10.52 17.18 -7.24
N ALA A 408 -10.07 18.45 -7.33
CA ALA A 408 -9.67 19.04 -8.60
C ALA A 408 -8.61 18.20 -9.34
N GLN A 409 -7.67 17.61 -8.60
CA GLN A 409 -6.65 16.72 -9.15
C GLN A 409 -7.25 15.42 -9.72
N ASN A 410 -8.26 14.83 -9.06
CA ASN A 410 -8.97 13.66 -9.59
C ASN A 410 -9.63 13.98 -10.94
N ILE A 411 -10.27 15.15 -11.04
CA ILE A 411 -10.93 15.60 -12.26
C ILE A 411 -9.90 15.84 -13.37
N ALA A 412 -8.83 16.60 -13.10
CA ALA A 412 -7.78 16.88 -14.08
C ALA A 412 -7.11 15.60 -14.60
N THR A 413 -6.77 14.68 -13.70
CA THR A 413 -6.17 13.38 -14.04
C THR A 413 -7.10 12.55 -14.92
N THR A 414 -8.40 12.55 -14.61
CA THR A 414 -9.41 11.80 -15.36
C THR A 414 -9.64 12.42 -16.74
N ALA A 415 -9.78 13.74 -16.84
CA ALA A 415 -9.91 14.44 -18.11
C ALA A 415 -8.72 14.16 -19.04
N TRP A 416 -7.49 14.24 -18.51
CA TRP A 416 -6.28 13.90 -19.25
C TRP A 416 -6.28 12.44 -19.72
N ALA A 417 -6.71 11.51 -18.87
CA ALA A 417 -6.76 10.09 -19.20
C ALA A 417 -7.74 9.82 -20.35
N PHE A 418 -8.94 10.40 -20.31
CA PHE A 418 -9.94 10.25 -21.36
C PHE A 418 -9.49 10.88 -22.69
N ALA A 419 -8.86 12.06 -22.63
CA ALA A 419 -8.27 12.69 -23.82
C ALA A 419 -7.15 11.81 -24.42
N CYS A 420 -6.29 11.22 -23.58
CA CYS A 420 -5.26 10.28 -24.01
C CYS A 420 -5.81 9.00 -24.62
N ALA A 421 -6.93 8.50 -24.11
CA ALA A 421 -7.65 7.33 -24.62
C ALA A 421 -8.46 7.60 -25.91
N ASP A 422 -8.48 8.84 -26.39
CA ASP A 422 -9.25 9.27 -27.57
C ASP A 422 -10.76 9.04 -27.39
N TRP A 423 -11.28 9.38 -26.21
CA TRP A 423 -12.70 9.23 -25.90
C TRP A 423 -13.57 10.12 -26.79
N ASN A 424 -14.57 9.51 -27.44
CA ASN A 424 -15.37 10.14 -28.48
C ASN A 424 -16.61 10.88 -27.92
N ASP A 425 -16.41 11.73 -26.92
CA ASP A 425 -17.42 12.67 -26.41
C ASP A 425 -16.73 13.98 -25.97
N PRO A 426 -16.56 14.92 -26.91
CA PRO A 426 -15.91 16.20 -26.63
C PRO A 426 -16.67 17.07 -25.62
N CYS A 427 -18.00 16.94 -25.55
CA CYS A 427 -18.83 17.70 -24.60
C CYS A 427 -18.63 17.18 -23.17
N PHE A 428 -18.67 15.85 -22.97
CA PHE A 428 -18.34 15.26 -21.68
C PHE A 428 -16.94 15.64 -21.20
N LEU A 429 -15.95 15.59 -22.11
CA LEU A 429 -14.58 15.98 -21.80
C LEU A 429 -14.46 17.46 -21.43
N ALA A 430 -15.16 18.34 -22.16
CA ALA A 430 -15.22 19.77 -21.88
C ALA A 430 -15.86 20.06 -20.51
N ASP A 431 -16.99 19.43 -20.21
CA ASP A 431 -17.69 19.58 -18.92
C ASP A 431 -16.84 19.03 -17.76
N LEU A 432 -16.21 17.87 -17.95
CA LEU A 432 -15.30 17.28 -16.98
C LEU A 432 -14.10 18.20 -16.71
N ALA A 433 -13.45 18.70 -17.76
CA ALA A 433 -12.32 19.60 -17.62
C ALA A 433 -12.72 20.92 -16.94
N ALA A 434 -13.87 21.49 -17.32
CA ALA A 434 -14.41 22.70 -16.71
C ALA A 434 -14.70 22.54 -15.21
N ALA A 435 -15.06 21.33 -14.77
CA ALA A 435 -15.27 21.03 -13.35
C ALA A 435 -13.98 20.99 -12.52
N ALA A 436 -12.80 20.92 -13.15
CA ALA A 436 -11.53 21.03 -12.44
C ALA A 436 -11.31 22.48 -11.99
N ALA A 437 -11.43 22.73 -10.68
CA ALA A 437 -11.03 24.01 -10.11
C ALA A 437 -9.54 24.22 -10.36
N VAL A 438 -9.21 25.14 -11.28
CA VAL A 438 -7.83 25.43 -11.71
C VAL A 438 -6.99 25.97 -10.55
N ALA A 439 -7.63 26.74 -9.66
CA ALA A 439 -7.03 27.24 -8.44
C ALA A 439 -6.64 26.09 -7.49
N GLY A 440 -5.33 25.92 -7.28
CA GLY A 440 -4.77 24.88 -6.40
C GLY A 440 -4.19 23.67 -7.13
N LEU A 441 -4.25 23.62 -8.46
CA LEU A 441 -3.56 22.60 -9.26
C LEU A 441 -2.07 22.93 -9.43
N GLY A 442 -1.24 21.88 -9.49
CA GLY A 442 0.18 22.03 -9.79
C GLY A 442 0.43 22.24 -11.29
N GLY A 443 1.61 22.74 -11.66
CA GLY A 443 1.96 23.06 -13.05
C GLY A 443 1.79 21.90 -14.04
N ARG A 444 2.00 20.65 -13.60
CA ARG A 444 1.76 19.45 -14.41
C ARG A 444 0.28 19.27 -14.75
N ASP A 445 -0.61 19.40 -13.77
CA ASP A 445 -2.04 19.20 -13.96
C ASP A 445 -2.61 20.31 -14.84
N LEU A 446 -2.14 21.55 -14.65
CA LEU A 446 -2.45 22.69 -15.51
C LEU A 446 -2.00 22.46 -16.97
N SER A 447 -0.76 22.01 -17.16
CA SER A 447 -0.22 21.65 -18.47
C SER A 447 -1.03 20.55 -19.16
N GLN A 448 -1.48 19.56 -18.40
CA GLN A 448 -2.32 18.48 -18.92
C GLN A 448 -3.70 18.98 -19.33
N LEU A 449 -4.32 19.84 -18.53
CA LEU A 449 -5.61 20.47 -18.82
C LEU A 449 -5.54 21.38 -20.06
N HIS A 450 -4.43 22.09 -20.29
CA HIS A 450 -4.22 22.84 -21.54
C HIS A 450 -4.34 21.93 -22.77
N LEU A 451 -3.67 20.77 -22.75
CA LEU A 451 -3.75 19.80 -23.84
C LEU A 451 -5.14 19.17 -23.99
N VAL A 452 -5.87 18.98 -22.89
CA VAL A 452 -7.28 18.55 -22.95
C VAL A 452 -8.15 19.63 -23.60
N ALA A 453 -7.94 20.90 -23.28
CA ALA A 453 -8.64 22.02 -23.91
C ALA A 453 -8.48 21.98 -25.43
N LEU A 454 -7.23 21.89 -25.87
CA LEU A 454 -6.87 21.85 -27.29
C LEU A 454 -7.49 20.63 -27.98
N HIS A 455 -7.52 19.48 -27.30
CA HIS A 455 -8.19 18.29 -27.83
C HIS A 455 -9.68 18.51 -28.07
N CYS A 456 -10.37 19.10 -27.09
CA CYS A 456 -11.80 19.41 -27.20
C CYS A 456 -12.06 20.40 -28.34
N GLU A 457 -11.27 21.48 -28.42
CA GLU A 457 -11.41 22.51 -29.46
C GLU A 457 -11.26 21.95 -30.86
N LEU A 458 -10.24 21.10 -31.07
CA LEU A 458 -10.02 20.41 -32.34
C LEU A 458 -11.10 19.36 -32.66
N ALA A 459 -11.89 18.96 -31.67
CA ALA A 459 -13.02 18.04 -31.81
C ALA A 459 -14.39 18.74 -31.83
N GLY A 460 -14.43 20.09 -31.82
CA GLY A 460 -15.66 20.88 -31.85
C GLY A 460 -16.35 21.06 -30.48
N GLY A 461 -15.68 20.75 -29.37
CA GLY A 461 -16.11 21.10 -28.01
C GLY A 461 -15.26 22.24 -27.43
N SER A 462 -15.71 22.86 -26.33
CA SER A 462 -14.91 23.87 -25.63
C SER A 462 -15.22 23.85 -24.13
N PRO A 463 -14.23 23.65 -23.25
CA PRO A 463 -14.43 23.76 -21.80
C PRO A 463 -14.84 25.19 -21.43
N ALA A 464 -15.87 25.32 -20.59
CA ALA A 464 -16.41 26.61 -20.14
C ALA A 464 -15.53 27.29 -19.06
N TRP A 465 -14.25 27.49 -19.36
CA TRP A 465 -13.30 28.20 -18.50
C TRP A 465 -13.32 29.71 -18.75
N ARG A 466 -13.04 30.49 -17.71
CA ARG A 466 -12.82 31.93 -17.80
C ARG A 466 -11.53 32.23 -18.55
N PHE A 467 -11.43 33.46 -19.07
CA PHE A 467 -10.25 33.91 -19.80
C PHE A 467 -8.96 33.79 -18.97
N GLU A 468 -9.02 34.15 -17.69
CA GLU A 468 -7.88 34.07 -16.78
C GLU A 468 -7.46 32.61 -16.51
N GLU A 469 -8.42 31.70 -16.42
CA GLU A 469 -8.16 30.26 -16.25
C GLU A 469 -7.46 29.69 -17.50
N ARG A 470 -7.91 30.06 -18.70
CA ARG A 470 -7.26 29.68 -19.96
C ARG A 470 -5.82 30.18 -20.04
N GLN A 471 -5.59 31.44 -19.67
CA GLN A 471 -4.24 32.00 -19.63
C GLN A 471 -3.34 31.26 -18.63
N MET A 472 -3.87 30.88 -17.46
CA MET A 472 -3.11 30.13 -16.46
C MET A 472 -2.68 28.75 -16.98
N LEU A 473 -3.59 28.04 -17.67
CA LEU A 473 -3.28 26.74 -18.28
C LEU A 473 -2.20 26.85 -19.35
N GLN A 474 -2.33 27.83 -20.25
CA GLN A 474 -1.37 28.07 -21.32
C GLN A 474 0.00 28.47 -20.75
N ALA A 475 0.04 29.43 -19.82
CA ALA A 475 1.28 29.86 -19.18
C ALA A 475 1.98 28.72 -18.43
N ALA A 476 1.22 27.86 -17.75
CA ALA A 476 1.79 26.67 -17.10
C ALA A 476 2.43 25.72 -18.12
N TYR A 477 1.78 25.50 -19.27
CA TYR A 477 2.31 24.67 -20.35
C TYR A 477 3.58 25.26 -20.98
N GLU A 478 3.57 26.55 -21.28
CA GLU A 478 4.70 27.28 -21.90
C GLU A 478 5.90 27.45 -20.96
N SER A 479 5.67 27.51 -19.64
CA SER A 479 6.75 27.64 -18.64
C SER A 479 7.69 26.43 -18.59
N ALA A 480 7.29 25.30 -19.18
CA ALA A 480 8.13 24.11 -19.30
C ALA A 480 9.20 24.33 -20.38
N THR A 481 10.28 25.03 -20.02
CA THR A 481 11.43 25.21 -20.92
C THR A 481 12.13 23.86 -21.19
N PRO A 482 12.13 23.35 -22.43
CA PRO A 482 12.88 22.16 -22.76
C PRO A 482 14.37 22.45 -22.67
N ARG A 483 15.15 21.54 -22.08
CA ARG A 483 16.60 21.52 -22.26
C ARG A 483 16.90 20.49 -23.35
N PRO A 484 17.34 20.91 -24.55
CA PRO A 484 17.59 19.99 -25.63
C PRO A 484 18.66 18.97 -25.24
N SER A 485 18.29 17.70 -25.32
CA SER A 485 19.13 16.54 -25.05
C SER A 485 20.24 16.41 -26.09
N ARG A 486 21.30 15.68 -25.73
CA ARG A 486 22.38 15.34 -26.67
C ARG A 486 21.85 14.62 -27.91
N LEU A 487 20.90 13.70 -27.72
CA LEU A 487 20.29 12.94 -28.79
C LEU A 487 19.57 13.85 -29.81
N GLN A 488 18.81 14.85 -29.34
CA GLN A 488 18.16 15.82 -30.23
C GLN A 488 19.18 16.61 -31.05
N ARG A 489 20.30 17.02 -30.45
CA ARG A 489 21.37 17.73 -31.17
C ARG A 489 22.05 16.86 -32.21
N ASP A 490 22.31 15.59 -31.87
CA ASP A 490 22.95 14.65 -32.80
C ASP A 490 22.05 14.40 -34.02
N VAL A 491 20.74 14.21 -33.81
CA VAL A 491 19.77 14.06 -34.92
C VAL A 491 19.65 15.36 -35.72
N SER A 492 19.62 16.53 -35.07
CA SER A 492 19.59 17.84 -35.72
C SER A 492 20.81 18.04 -36.64
N ALA A 493 22.02 17.75 -36.16
CA ALA A 493 23.23 17.83 -36.97
C ALA A 493 23.18 16.88 -38.19
N ALA A 494 22.67 15.65 -38.01
CA ALA A 494 22.51 14.71 -39.12
C ALA A 494 21.45 15.17 -40.15
N LEU A 495 20.39 15.87 -39.70
CA LEU A 495 19.41 16.49 -40.59
C LEU A 495 20.03 17.61 -41.44
N GLU A 496 20.89 18.44 -40.84
CA GLU A 496 21.62 19.49 -41.57
C GLU A 496 22.54 18.90 -42.63
N GLN A 497 23.26 17.82 -42.31
CA GLN A 497 24.15 17.12 -43.27
C GLN A 497 23.41 16.57 -44.50
N ILE A 498 22.16 16.14 -44.35
CA ILE A 498 21.36 15.65 -45.49
C ILE A 498 20.61 16.77 -46.24
N GLY A 499 20.80 18.04 -45.83
CA GLY A 499 20.17 19.20 -46.44
C GLY A 499 18.74 19.47 -45.97
N TRP A 500 18.32 18.87 -44.85
CA TRP A 500 16.99 19.10 -44.27
C TRP A 500 17.03 20.29 -43.29
N ALA A 501 16.91 21.50 -43.83
CA ALA A 501 16.88 22.73 -43.06
C ALA A 501 15.66 22.78 -42.11
N HIS A 502 15.87 23.18 -40.86
CA HIS A 502 14.83 23.15 -39.84
C HIS A 502 15.04 24.20 -38.74
N VAL A 503 13.96 24.50 -38.02
CA VAL A 503 13.96 25.23 -36.76
C VAL A 503 14.08 24.22 -35.63
N PHE A 504 15.10 24.39 -34.80
CA PHE A 504 15.33 23.56 -33.62
C PHE A 504 14.46 24.05 -32.45
N GLU A 505 13.83 23.13 -31.70
CA GLU A 505 12.94 23.40 -30.56
C GLU A 505 11.81 24.40 -30.91
N HIS A 506 11.07 24.09 -31.99
CA HIS A 506 9.96 24.94 -32.44
C HIS A 506 8.72 24.73 -31.57
N VAL A 507 8.07 25.82 -31.16
CA VAL A 507 6.78 25.79 -30.44
C VAL A 507 5.67 26.25 -31.39
N THR A 508 4.62 25.44 -31.52
CA THR A 508 3.45 25.79 -32.35
C THR A 508 2.64 26.94 -31.74
N ALA A 509 1.72 27.52 -32.51
CA ALA A 509 0.84 28.59 -32.00
C ALA A 509 -0.03 28.15 -30.80
N GLU A 510 -0.32 26.86 -30.70
CA GLU A 510 -1.08 26.22 -29.63
C GLU A 510 -0.20 25.80 -28.44
N GLY A 511 1.11 26.07 -28.51
CA GLY A 511 2.09 25.82 -27.45
C GLY A 511 2.80 24.47 -27.52
N LEU A 512 2.49 23.59 -28.49
CA LEU A 512 3.14 22.27 -28.60
C LEU A 512 4.60 22.43 -29.03
N SER A 513 5.52 21.84 -28.28
CA SER A 513 6.94 21.79 -28.67
C SER A 513 7.21 20.65 -29.67
N LEU A 514 8.04 20.95 -30.66
CA LEU A 514 8.55 20.06 -31.72
C LEU A 514 10.08 20.16 -31.73
N ASP A 515 10.77 19.02 -31.70
CA ASP A 515 12.24 19.00 -31.59
C ASP A 515 12.93 19.65 -32.80
N MET A 516 12.50 19.28 -34.01
CA MET A 516 12.95 19.89 -35.25
C MET A 516 11.77 20.08 -36.20
N ALA A 517 11.56 21.29 -36.70
CA ALA A 517 10.39 21.60 -37.51
C ALA A 517 10.71 22.41 -38.77
N GLN A 518 9.90 22.20 -39.81
CA GLN A 518 9.74 23.09 -40.96
C GLN A 518 8.36 23.75 -40.87
N PRO A 519 8.22 24.89 -40.16
CA PRO A 519 6.90 25.42 -39.78
C PRO A 519 6.00 25.73 -40.98
N LEU A 520 6.57 26.28 -42.05
CA LEU A 520 5.83 26.60 -43.28
C LEU A 520 5.26 25.35 -43.98
N ALA A 521 6.00 24.23 -43.92
CA ALA A 521 5.58 22.97 -44.52
C ALA A 521 4.74 22.09 -43.57
N LYS A 522 4.61 22.49 -42.30
CA LYS A 522 4.06 21.67 -41.20
C LYS A 522 4.66 20.25 -41.16
N ARG A 523 5.96 20.13 -41.39
CA ARG A 523 6.72 18.87 -41.23
C ARG A 523 7.60 18.96 -40.00
N ALA A 524 7.70 17.89 -39.23
CA ALA A 524 8.53 17.86 -38.03
C ALA A 524 9.20 16.50 -37.83
N VAL A 525 10.33 16.52 -37.13
CA VAL A 525 11.03 15.35 -36.62
C VAL A 525 10.97 15.40 -35.09
N GLU A 526 10.47 14.33 -34.48
CA GLU A 526 10.45 14.11 -33.02
C GLU A 526 11.42 13.00 -32.65
N VAL A 527 12.25 13.25 -31.66
CA VAL A 527 13.27 12.36 -31.12
C VAL A 527 12.74 11.74 -29.84
N ASP A 528 12.30 10.50 -29.94
CA ASP A 528 11.65 9.82 -28.83
C ASP A 528 12.67 9.16 -27.90
N GLY A 529 12.90 9.80 -26.75
CA GLY A 529 13.70 9.25 -25.66
C GLY A 529 13.06 8.03 -24.96
N PRO A 530 13.77 7.40 -24.00
CA PRO A 530 13.30 6.19 -23.30
C PRO A 530 11.93 6.33 -22.63
N TYR A 531 11.59 7.51 -22.12
CA TYR A 531 10.33 7.76 -21.40
C TYR A 531 9.08 7.72 -22.29
N HIS A 532 9.22 7.77 -23.61
CA HIS A 532 8.11 7.66 -24.57
C HIS A 532 7.61 6.22 -24.74
N PHE A 533 8.34 5.24 -24.21
CA PHE A 533 8.07 3.82 -24.44
C PHE A 533 7.92 3.03 -23.15
N LEU A 534 7.00 2.07 -23.17
CA LEU A 534 6.93 0.98 -22.20
C LEU A 534 7.77 -0.20 -22.67
N LYS A 535 8.42 -0.89 -21.71
CA LYS A 535 9.13 -2.16 -21.89
C LYS A 535 8.10 -3.30 -21.85
N GLU A 536 7.98 -4.12 -22.89
CA GLU A 536 7.09 -5.28 -22.84
C GLU A 536 7.62 -6.32 -21.85
N ALA A 537 6.76 -6.79 -20.94
CA ALA A 537 7.08 -7.88 -20.02
C ALA A 537 7.34 -9.16 -20.83
N THR A 538 8.61 -9.57 -20.97
CA THR A 538 8.96 -10.73 -21.78
C THR A 538 8.86 -12.00 -20.96
N SER A 539 8.00 -12.94 -21.37
CA SER A 539 8.00 -14.29 -20.84
C SER A 539 9.16 -15.10 -21.43
N SER A 540 10.40 -14.83 -21.04
CA SER A 540 11.51 -15.72 -21.40
C SER A 540 12.49 -15.88 -20.24
N SER A 541 12.36 -17.02 -19.56
CA SER A 541 13.28 -17.60 -18.59
C SER A 541 14.59 -18.14 -19.21
N SER A 542 15.04 -17.61 -20.36
CA SER A 542 16.28 -18.05 -21.00
C SER A 542 17.34 -16.97 -20.92
N SER A 543 18.13 -17.06 -19.85
CA SER A 543 19.46 -16.45 -19.74
C SER A 543 20.39 -17.05 -20.81
N SER A 544 20.38 -16.52 -22.04
CA SER A 544 21.50 -16.56 -22.99
C SER A 544 21.04 -16.16 -24.41
N SER A 545 20.81 -14.86 -24.65
CA SER A 545 21.05 -14.24 -25.97
C SER A 545 20.83 -12.74 -25.85
N ALA A 546 21.92 -11.98 -25.95
CA ALA A 546 21.92 -10.53 -25.93
C ALA A 546 21.38 -9.87 -27.22
N SER A 547 20.52 -10.55 -27.99
CA SER A 547 20.04 -10.03 -29.29
C SER A 547 18.53 -10.08 -29.53
N CYS A 548 17.70 -10.53 -28.59
CA CYS A 548 16.24 -10.40 -28.73
C CYS A 548 15.81 -9.03 -28.18
N GLY A 549 15.69 -8.03 -29.05
CA GLY A 549 15.35 -6.66 -28.66
C GLY A 549 14.04 -6.62 -27.87
N THR A 550 14.08 -6.04 -26.65
CA THR A 550 12.88 -5.74 -25.86
C THR A 550 11.90 -4.98 -26.72
N ARG A 551 10.72 -5.57 -26.98
CA ARG A 551 9.66 -4.89 -27.73
C ARG A 551 9.18 -3.69 -26.91
N ARG A 552 9.13 -2.54 -27.57
CA ARG A 552 8.77 -1.25 -26.98
C ARG A 552 7.43 -0.78 -27.52
N VAL A 553 6.57 -0.31 -26.64
CA VAL A 553 5.23 0.19 -26.98
C VAL A 553 5.16 1.66 -26.61
N GLU A 554 4.74 2.52 -27.54
CA GLU A 554 4.53 3.94 -27.25
C GLU A 554 3.50 4.13 -26.12
N ASN A 555 3.82 5.04 -25.19
CA ASN A 555 2.91 5.39 -24.10
C ASN A 555 1.73 6.25 -24.59
N GLY A 556 0.70 6.37 -23.75
CA GLY A 556 -0.50 7.14 -24.10
C GLY A 556 -0.26 8.62 -24.34
N ALA A 557 0.61 9.26 -23.54
CA ALA A 557 0.92 10.67 -23.66
C ALA A 557 1.54 11.00 -25.03
N THR A 558 2.45 10.15 -25.49
CA THR A 558 3.13 10.25 -26.78
C THR A 558 2.16 10.08 -27.93
N ARG A 559 1.27 9.07 -27.84
CA ARG A 559 0.19 8.89 -28.81
C ARG A 559 -0.78 10.06 -28.84
N PHE A 560 -1.08 10.66 -27.68
CA PHE A 560 -1.95 11.81 -27.57
C PHE A 560 -1.35 13.05 -28.24
N LYS A 561 -0.09 13.39 -27.93
CA LYS A 561 0.66 14.47 -28.62
C LYS A 561 0.66 14.25 -30.14
N SER A 562 0.95 13.02 -30.59
CA SER A 562 0.91 12.64 -32.01
C SER A 562 -0.47 12.78 -32.67
N ARG A 563 -1.57 12.60 -31.92
CA ARG A 563 -2.92 12.86 -32.45
C ARG A 563 -3.19 14.35 -32.58
N LEU A 564 -2.82 15.15 -31.57
CA LEU A 564 -3.00 16.61 -31.61
C LEU A 564 -2.25 17.24 -32.78
N LEU A 565 -0.97 16.90 -32.94
CA LEU A 565 -0.14 17.39 -34.06
C LEU A 565 -0.75 17.04 -35.41
N ARG A 566 -1.23 15.80 -35.59
CA ARG A 566 -1.93 15.39 -36.82
C ARG A 566 -3.22 16.18 -37.06
N ARG A 567 -4.03 16.43 -36.02
CA ARG A 567 -5.26 17.26 -36.14
C ARG A 567 -4.95 18.72 -36.50
N LEU A 568 -3.78 19.22 -36.08
CA LEU A 568 -3.25 20.54 -36.46
C LEU A 568 -2.62 20.56 -37.87
N GLY A 569 -2.60 19.42 -38.56
CA GLY A 569 -2.07 19.29 -39.92
C GLY A 569 -0.55 19.08 -39.98
N TRP A 570 0.10 18.70 -38.88
CA TRP A 570 1.52 18.38 -38.88
C TRP A 570 1.79 16.94 -39.34
N GLU A 571 2.73 16.80 -40.26
CA GLU A 571 3.38 15.53 -40.60
C GLU A 571 4.59 15.35 -39.68
N VAL A 572 4.53 14.35 -38.79
CA VAL A 572 5.56 14.12 -37.77
C VAL A 572 6.27 12.81 -38.04
N VAL A 573 7.58 12.89 -38.30
CA VAL A 573 8.48 11.75 -38.43
C VAL A 573 9.14 11.49 -37.09
N ARG A 574 9.13 10.23 -36.63
CA ARG A 574 9.66 9.84 -35.33
C ARG A 574 10.99 9.12 -35.44
N VAL A 575 11.94 9.52 -34.60
CA VAL A 575 13.27 8.94 -34.45
C VAL A 575 13.38 8.35 -33.04
N PRO A 576 13.09 7.05 -32.86
CA PRO A 576 13.22 6.40 -31.57
C PRO A 576 14.67 6.27 -31.14
N PHE A 577 14.98 6.57 -29.87
CA PHE A 577 16.35 6.53 -29.35
C PHE A 577 17.04 5.18 -29.54
N TYR A 578 16.28 4.07 -29.48
CA TYR A 578 16.82 2.72 -29.59
C TYR A 578 17.07 2.29 -31.05
N GLU A 579 16.41 2.93 -32.02
CA GLU A 579 16.75 2.78 -33.43
C GLU A 579 18.02 3.59 -33.71
N TRP A 580 18.05 4.86 -33.27
CA TRP A 580 19.18 5.76 -33.46
C TRP A 580 20.48 5.23 -32.84
N ALA A 581 20.44 4.78 -31.59
CA ALA A 581 21.61 4.30 -30.86
C ALA A 581 22.26 3.04 -31.45
N ARG A 582 21.58 2.33 -32.37
CA ARG A 582 22.11 1.14 -33.05
C ARG A 582 22.80 1.47 -34.37
N LEU A 583 22.67 2.70 -34.86
CA LEU A 583 23.24 3.10 -36.15
C LEU A 583 24.70 3.52 -35.96
N PRO A 584 25.63 3.05 -36.82
CA PRO A 584 26.93 3.71 -36.97
C PRO A 584 26.71 5.12 -37.55
N GLU A 585 27.69 6.00 -37.41
CA GLU A 585 27.64 7.40 -37.89
C GLU A 585 27.25 7.47 -39.38
N GLU A 586 27.86 6.62 -40.21
CA GLU A 586 27.59 6.49 -41.65
C GLU A 586 26.14 6.03 -41.97
N GLY A 587 25.49 5.34 -41.03
CA GLY A 587 24.12 4.83 -41.17
C GLY A 587 23.02 5.83 -40.79
N GLN A 588 23.38 6.94 -40.14
CA GLN A 588 22.41 7.94 -39.67
C GLN A 588 21.75 8.71 -40.83
N ALA A 589 22.53 9.17 -41.80
CA ALA A 589 22.01 9.91 -42.96
C ALA A 589 21.07 9.05 -43.84
N PRO A 590 21.42 7.81 -44.23
CA PRO A 590 20.49 6.92 -44.94
C PRO A 590 19.20 6.64 -44.16
N TYR A 591 19.30 6.45 -42.84
CA TYR A 591 18.14 6.23 -41.98
C TYR A 591 17.17 7.42 -41.98
N LEU A 592 17.69 8.65 -41.86
CA LEU A 592 16.86 9.85 -41.89
C LEU A 592 16.24 10.10 -43.27
N ARG A 593 16.99 9.89 -44.36
CA ARG A 593 16.46 9.99 -45.72
C ARG A 593 15.28 9.04 -45.94
N ALA A 594 15.43 7.78 -45.53
CA ALA A 594 14.36 6.79 -45.60
C ALA A 594 13.13 7.18 -44.77
N LYS A 595 13.32 7.68 -43.54
CA LYS A 595 12.22 8.13 -42.66
C LYS A 595 11.50 9.38 -43.17
N LEU A 596 12.22 10.30 -43.82
CA LEU A 596 11.69 11.57 -44.35
C LEU A 596 11.17 11.47 -45.78
N LEU A 597 11.33 10.31 -46.43
CA LEU A 597 11.00 10.08 -47.85
C LEU A 597 11.73 11.06 -48.79
N LEU A 598 13.03 11.28 -48.52
CA LEU A 598 13.98 12.09 -49.30
C LEU A 598 14.92 11.18 -50.09
#